data_AF-A0A2V7AGG1-F1
#
_entry.id   AF-A0A2V7AGG1-F1
#
_cell.length_a   1.000
_cell.length_b   1.000
_cell.length_c   1.000
_cell.angle_alpha   90.00
_cell.angle_beta   90.00
_cell.angle_gamma   90.00
#
_symmetry.space_group_name_H-M   'P 1'
#
loop_
_entity.id
_entity.type
_entity.pdbx_description
1 polymer ?
#
loop_
_entity_poly.entity_id
_entity_poly.type
_entity_poly.pdbx_seq_one_letter_code
_entity_poly.pdbx_strand_id
1 'polypeptide(L)' 'MTISITRVYTRTGDKGETALVGGQRVPKDSPRIAAYGTI' A
#
# COMPACT_ATOMS: atom_id res chain seq x y z
N MET A 1 -23.05 -12.02 -4.70
CA MET A 1 -21.96 -11.72 -5.65
C MET A 1 -20.66 -11.77 -4.87
N THR A 2 -19.81 -12.76 -5.11
CA THR A 2 -18.54 -12.93 -4.37
C THR A 2 -17.44 -12.16 -5.08
N ILE A 3 -16.72 -11.31 -4.34
CA ILE A 3 -15.55 -10.60 -4.86
C ILE A 3 -14.35 -11.51 -4.65
N SER A 4 -13.65 -11.85 -5.74
CA SER A 4 -12.40 -12.61 -5.70
C SER A 4 -11.23 -11.72 -6.07
N ILE A 5 -10.24 -11.63 -5.18
CA ILE A 5 -9.01 -10.89 -5.44
C ILE A 5 -8.06 -11.79 -6.21
N THR A 6 -8.09 -11.68 -7.54
CA THR A 6 -7.23 -12.47 -8.44
C THR A 6 -5.79 -11.94 -8.54
N ARG A 7 -5.56 -10.68 -8.17
CA ARG A 7 -4.23 -10.04 -8.22
C ARG A 7 -3.93 -9.30 -6.92
N VAL A 8 -3.46 -10.05 -5.92
CA VAL A 8 -2.98 -9.48 -4.65
C VAL A 8 -1.63 -8.78 -4.84
N TYR A 9 -0.73 -9.37 -5.64
CA TYR A 9 0.59 -8.80 -5.91
C TYR A 9 0.61 -7.96 -7.19
N THR A 10 1.01 -6.69 -7.06
CA THR A 10 0.98 -5.70 -8.14
C THR A 10 2.36 -5.20 -8.56
N ARG A 11 3.42 -5.49 -7.79
CA ARG A 11 4.81 -4.99 -7.96
C ARG A 11 5.01 -3.48 -7.80
N THR A 12 3.94 -2.70 -7.62
CA THR A 12 4.03 -1.23 -7.61
C THR A 12 4.87 -0.68 -6.45
N GLY A 13 5.01 -1.45 -5.37
CA GLY A 13 5.78 -1.07 -4.19
C GLY A 13 7.18 -1.70 -4.09
N ASP A 14 7.66 -2.39 -5.13
CA ASP A 14 8.94 -3.11 -5.07
C ASP A 14 10.14 -2.16 -4.94
N LYS A 15 9.96 -0.88 -5.32
CA LYS A 15 10.96 0.18 -5.14
C LYS A 15 10.95 0.82 -3.74
N GLY A 16 10.18 0.28 -2.79
CA GLY A 16 10.10 0.79 -1.42
C GLY A 16 9.02 1.85 -1.17
N GLU A 17 8.20 2.17 -2.17
CA GLU A 17 7.13 3.18 -2.10
C GLU A 17 5.74 2.53 -2.04
N THR A 18 4.72 3.28 -1.60
CA THR A 18 3.31 2.87 -1.70
C THR A 18 2.40 4.06 -1.95
N ALA A 19 1.20 3.80 -2.47
CA ALA A 19 0.19 4.83 -2.71
C ALA A 19 -0.78 4.95 -1.52
N LEU A 20 -0.99 6.18 -1.08
CA LEU A 20 -2.06 6.54 -0.15
C LEU A 20 -3.37 6.73 -0.92
N VAL A 21 -4.47 6.70 -0.18
CA VAL A 21 -5.77 7.17 -0.69
C VAL A 21 -5.59 8.61 -1.20
N GLY A 22 -6.06 8.88 -2.41
CA GLY A 22 -5.85 10.17 -3.10
C GLY A 22 -4.63 10.20 -4.04
N GLY A 23 -3.86 9.12 -4.15
CA GLY A 23 -2.83 8.95 -5.17
C GLY A 23 -1.44 9.49 -4.82
N GLN A 24 -1.27 10.14 -3.67
CA GLN A 24 0.04 10.51 -3.16
C GLN A 24 0.88 9.24 -2.91
N ARG A 25 2.14 9.22 -3.35
CA ARG A 25 3.09 8.15 -3.01
C ARG A 25 4.03 8.57 -1.89
N VAL A 26 4.31 7.64 -0.98
CA VAL A 26 5.22 7.84 0.15
C VAL A 26 6.11 6.60 0.35
N PRO A 27 7.30 6.77 0.95
CA PRO A 27 8.14 5.68 1.40
C PRO A 27 7.38 4.75 2.36
N LYS A 28 7.65 3.44 2.28
CA LYS A 28 7.02 2.42 3.15
C LYS A 28 7.38 2.57 4.63
N ASP A 29 8.50 3.22 4.93
CA ASP A 29 8.96 3.56 6.28
C ASP A 29 8.47 4.94 6.77
N SER A 30 7.64 5.63 5.98
CA SER A 30 7.04 6.90 6.38
C SER A 30 6.25 6.74 7.70
N PRO A 31 6.32 7.74 8.62
CA PRO A 31 5.54 7.74 9.86
C PRO A 31 4.04 7.51 9.64
N ARG A 32 3.51 7.98 8.50
CA ARG A 32 2.08 7.79 8.15
C ARG A 32 1.75 6.33 7.90
N ILE A 33 2.63 5.57 7.24
CA ILE A 33 2.45 4.14 7.02
C ILE A 33 2.55 3.39 8.35
N ALA A 34 3.54 3.73 9.17
CA ALA A 34 3.73 3.12 10.48
C ALA A 34 2.51 3.31 11.41
N ALA A 35 1.86 4.47 11.35
CA ALA A 35 0.71 4.80 12.20
C ALA A 35 -0.47 3.83 12.07
N TYR A 36 -0.72 3.28 10.88
CA TYR A 36 -1.79 2.29 10.66
C TYR A 36 -1.28 0.87 10.43
N GLY A 37 0.03 0.67 10.25
CA GLY A 37 0.65 -0.65 10.08
C GLY A 37 1.00 -1.36 11.39
N THR A 38 0.79 -0.71 12.54
CA THR A 38 1.17 -1.20 13.88
C THR A 38 -0.02 -1.64 14.75
N ILE A 39 -1.24 -1.58 14.22
CA ILE A 39 -2.46 -2.11 14.85
C ILE A 39 -2.64 -3.56 14.42
#